data_AF-K1S4Q7-F1
#
_entry.id   AF-K1S4Q7-F1
#
_cell.length_a   1.000
_cell.length_b   1.000
_cell.length_c   1.000
_cell.angle_alpha   90.00
_cell.angle_beta   90.00
_cell.angle_gamma   90.00
#
_symmetry.space_group_name_H-M   'P 1'
#
loop_
_entity.id
_entity.type
_entity.pdbx_description
1 polymer ?
#
loop_
_entity_poly.entity_id
_entity_poly.type
_entity_poly.pdbx_seq_one_letter_code
_entity_poly.pdbx_strand_id
1 'polypeptide(L)'
;SVVEPMEIIQTEEGKNVLVAYSLGNYISTLKYANADVELILNIQIAKSSDSDKAILQKVDYTPIYVLDNGTKAENRFELTDMKKLAQDYANGDTSRISRKTYDSIISKLEKLQSTVNSK
;
A
#
# COMPACT_ATOMS: atom_id res chain seq x y z
N SER A 1 6.67 -5.54 10.47
CA SER A 1 5.81 -6.35 9.61
C SER A 1 6.03 -5.96 8.16
N VAL A 2 5.69 -6.83 7.22
CA VAL A 2 5.51 -6.48 5.80
C VAL A 2 4.02 -6.47 5.50
N VAL A 3 3.63 -5.92 4.35
CA VAL A 3 2.28 -6.10 3.85
C VAL A 3 2.03 -7.58 3.59
N GLU A 4 0.93 -8.09 4.14
CA GLU A 4 0.42 -9.44 3.96
C GLU A 4 -0.89 -9.41 3.14
N PRO A 5 -1.41 -10.58 2.73
CA PRO A 5 -2.63 -10.65 1.93
C PRO A 5 -3.83 -9.94 2.54
N MET A 6 -4.76 -9.55 1.66
CA MET A 6 -6.08 -9.06 2.01
C MET A 6 -7.13 -9.87 1.27
N GLU A 7 -8.22 -10.21 1.93
CA GLU A 7 -9.30 -10.98 1.31
C GLU A 7 -10.67 -10.57 1.83
N ILE A 8 -11.68 -10.86 1.01
CA ILE A 8 -13.08 -10.80 1.41
C ILE A 8 -13.56 -12.24 1.53
N ILE A 9 -13.85 -12.65 2.76
CA ILE A 9 -14.48 -13.95 3.05
C ILE A 9 -15.98 -13.78 3.24
N GLN A 10 -16.75 -14.84 2.99
CA GLN A 10 -18.17 -14.88 3.32
C GLN A 10 -18.42 -15.68 4.58
N THR A 11 -19.23 -15.13 5.49
CA THR A 11 -19.75 -15.88 6.64
C THR A 11 -20.78 -16.92 6.19
N GLU A 12 -21.12 -17.87 7.07
CA GLU A 12 -22.21 -18.83 6.83
C GLU A 12 -23.56 -18.16 6.51
N GLU A 13 -23.77 -16.94 7.02
CA GLU A 13 -24.95 -16.09 6.76
C GLU A 13 -24.85 -15.28 5.45
N GLY A 14 -23.78 -15.46 4.66
CA GLY A 14 -23.56 -14.76 3.39
C GLY A 14 -23.07 -13.32 3.52
N LYS A 15 -22.54 -12.91 4.68
CA LYS A 15 -22.00 -11.56 4.88
C LYS A 15 -20.54 -11.49 4.42
N ASN A 16 -20.20 -10.46 3.65
CA ASN A 16 -18.81 -10.16 3.28
C ASN A 16 -18.04 -9.59 4.48
N VAL A 17 -16.89 -10.17 4.80
CA VAL A 17 -15.97 -9.74 5.85
C VAL A 17 -14.61 -9.48 5.23
N LEU A 18 -14.06 -8.29 5.46
CA LEU A 18 -12.68 -7.97 5.09
C LEU A 18 -11.73 -8.55 6.14
N VAL A 19 -10.77 -9.37 5.69
CA VAL A 19 -9.64 -9.84 6.50
C VAL A 19 -8.37 -9.21 5.96
N ALA A 20 -7.63 -8.53 6.84
CA ALA A 20 -6.34 -7.93 6.55
C ALA A 20 -5.32 -8.40 7.61
N TYR A 21 -4.40 -9.29 7.21
CA TYR A 21 -3.50 -9.98 8.13
C TYR A 21 -2.39 -9.08 8.68
N SER A 22 -1.85 -8.20 7.84
CA SER A 22 -0.92 -7.14 8.22
C SER A 22 -0.82 -6.10 7.11
N LEU A 23 -0.89 -4.82 7.46
CA LEU A 23 -0.79 -3.73 6.48
C LEU A 23 0.61 -3.12 6.39
N GLY A 24 1.61 -3.80 6.95
CA GLY A 24 2.98 -3.28 7.08
C GLY A 24 3.21 -2.47 8.36
N ASN A 25 4.37 -1.81 8.44
CA ASN A 25 4.75 -0.91 9.52
C ASN A 25 4.71 0.54 9.01
N TYR A 26 3.77 1.37 9.46
CA TYR A 26 3.62 2.75 8.96
C TYR A 26 4.95 3.53 8.80
N ILE A 27 5.90 3.38 9.75
CA ILE A 27 7.32 3.75 9.57
C ILE A 27 8.20 2.63 10.11
N SER A 28 9.25 2.23 9.36
CA SER A 28 10.24 1.26 9.82
C SER A 28 11.67 1.61 9.41
N THR A 29 12.64 1.27 10.26
CA THR A 29 14.09 1.33 9.95
C THR A 29 14.64 -0.01 9.46
N LEU A 30 13.77 -1.01 9.29
CA LEU A 30 14.13 -2.35 8.84
C LEU A 30 14.61 -2.31 7.39
N LYS A 31 15.60 -3.15 7.07
CA LYS A 31 16.31 -3.13 5.77
C LYS A 31 16.15 -4.40 4.94
N TYR A 32 15.25 -5.30 5.32
CA TYR A 32 14.95 -6.48 4.51
C TYR A 32 14.08 -6.11 3.31
N ALA A 33 13.98 -7.02 2.33
CA ALA A 33 13.23 -6.77 1.10
C ALA A 33 11.78 -6.36 1.40
N ASN A 34 11.30 -5.30 0.74
CA ASN A 34 9.95 -4.73 0.87
C ASN A 34 9.60 -4.13 2.24
N ALA A 35 10.57 -3.95 3.15
CA ALA A 35 10.36 -3.23 4.41
C ALA A 35 10.08 -1.72 4.23
N ASP A 36 10.28 -1.22 3.01
CA ASP A 36 10.04 0.16 2.59
C ASP A 36 8.73 0.31 1.79
N VAL A 37 7.90 -0.74 1.77
CA VAL A 37 6.58 -0.74 1.12
C VAL A 37 5.51 -0.87 2.18
N GLU A 38 4.61 0.10 2.18
CA GLU A 38 3.50 0.26 3.11
C GLU A 38 2.20 0.46 2.32
N LEU A 39 1.06 0.42 3.00
CA LEU A 39 -0.22 0.77 2.37
C LEU A 39 -1.13 1.56 3.30
N ILE A 40 -1.91 2.46 2.71
CA ILE A 40 -3.08 3.06 3.36
C ILE A 40 -4.30 2.31 2.83
N LEU A 41 -5.05 1.68 3.74
CA LEU A 41 -6.29 0.98 3.41
C LEU A 41 -7.45 1.98 3.36
N ASN A 42 -8.14 2.05 2.23
CA ASN A 42 -9.32 2.86 2.06
C ASN A 42 -10.56 1.95 2.09
N ILE A 43 -11.45 2.20 3.03
CA ILE A 43 -12.67 1.42 3.23
C ILE A 43 -13.87 2.35 3.11
N GLN A 44 -14.81 2.00 2.23
CA GLN A 44 -16.12 2.64 2.16
C GLN A 44 -17.17 1.72 2.77
N ILE A 45 -17.80 2.19 3.84
CA ILE A 45 -18.90 1.52 4.52
C ILE A 45 -20.15 2.39 4.38
N ALA A 46 -21.27 1.79 3.98
CA ALA A 46 -22.56 2.46 3.96
C ALA A 46 -23.54 1.79 4.91
N LYS A 47 -24.38 2.61 5.53
CA LYS A 47 -25.49 2.18 6.37
C LYS A 47 -26.74 2.94 5.92
N SER A 48 -27.85 2.23 5.70
CA SER A 48 -29.15 2.88 5.48
C SER A 48 -29.71 3.36 6.81
N SER A 49 -30.43 4.49 6.83
CA SER A 49 -31.08 5.01 8.05
C SER A 49 -32.07 4.01 8.65
N ASP A 50 -32.71 3.22 7.79
CA ASP A 50 -33.83 2.36 8.15
C ASP A 50 -33.39 0.91 8.42
N SER A 51 -32.07 0.66 8.45
CA SER A 51 -31.50 -0.67 8.64
C SER A 51 -30.32 -0.67 9.60
N ASP A 52 -30.26 -1.66 10.48
CA ASP A 52 -29.09 -1.91 11.33
C ASP A 52 -27.93 -2.58 10.59
N LYS A 53 -28.05 -2.78 9.27
CA LYS A 53 -27.02 -3.41 8.44
C LYS A 53 -26.06 -2.37 7.87
N ALA A 54 -24.77 -2.55 8.15
CA ALA A 54 -23.68 -1.88 7.44
C ALA A 54 -23.19 -2.76 6.28
N ILE A 55 -22.92 -2.14 5.13
CA ILE A 55 -22.46 -2.81 3.92
C ILE A 55 -21.08 -2.27 3.55
N LEU A 56 -20.15 -3.19 3.37
CA LEU A 56 -18.84 -2.91 2.79
C LEU A 56 -19.03 -2.63 1.28
N GLN A 57 -18.91 -1.38 0.87
CA GLN A 57 -19.11 -0.97 -0.53
C GLN A 57 -17.84 -1.09 -1.36
N LYS A 58 -16.72 -0.66 -0.78
CA LYS A 58 -15.44 -0.58 -1.49
C LYS A 58 -14.29 -0.84 -0.52
N VAL A 59 -13.33 -1.62 -0.99
CA VAL A 59 -12.03 -1.79 -0.36
C VAL A 59 -11.00 -1.53 -1.44
N ASP A 60 -10.13 -0.55 -1.20
CA ASP A 60 -8.97 -0.29 -2.04
C ASP A 60 -7.79 0.15 -1.17
N TYR A 61 -6.63 0.40 -1.78
CA TYR A 61 -5.45 0.83 -1.05
C TYR A 61 -4.58 1.79 -1.86
N THR A 62 -3.89 2.65 -1.13
CA THR A 62 -2.85 3.53 -1.66
C THR A 62 -1.48 2.96 -1.26
N PRO A 63 -0.64 2.50 -2.21
CA PRO A 63 0.72 2.08 -1.91
C PRO A 63 1.58 3.26 -1.45
N ILE A 64 2.24 3.10 -0.32
CA ILE A 64 3.15 4.08 0.25
C ILE A 64 4.57 3.53 0.20
N TYR A 65 5.53 4.40 -0.12
CA TYR A 65 6.93 4.07 -0.19
C TYR A 65 7.73 4.90 0.82
N VAL A 66 8.64 4.24 1.54
CA VAL A 66 9.63 4.91 2.39
C VAL A 66 10.86 5.23 1.54
N LEU A 67 10.94 6.45 1.04
CA LEU A 67 12.07 6.92 0.25
C LEU A 67 13.25 7.31 1.16
N ASP A 68 14.42 6.69 0.96
CA ASP A 68 15.70 7.09 1.58
C ASP A 68 16.43 8.10 0.67
N ASN A 69 16.32 9.38 1.00
CA ASN A 69 17.00 10.51 0.35
C ASN A 69 18.52 10.54 0.61
N GLY A 70 19.05 9.60 1.39
CA GLY A 70 20.47 9.44 1.65
C GLY A 70 20.92 9.98 3.01
N THR A 71 22.06 9.49 3.48
CA THR A 71 22.58 9.74 4.84
C THR A 71 22.87 11.19 5.18
N LYS A 72 22.99 12.07 4.17
CA LYS A 72 23.30 13.49 4.33
C LYS A 72 22.08 14.40 4.18
N ALA A 73 20.93 13.85 3.82
CA ALA A 73 19.70 14.63 3.70
C ALA A 73 19.16 14.96 5.10
N GLU A 74 18.69 16.20 5.29
CA GLU A 74 18.00 16.64 6.51
C GLU A 74 16.74 15.79 6.75
N ASN A 75 15.92 15.64 5.71
CA ASN A 75 14.78 14.72 5.67
C ASN A 75 15.18 13.42 4.96
N ARG A 76 15.99 12.62 5.65
CA ARG A 76 16.51 11.37 5.08
C ARG A 76 15.40 10.40 4.66
N PHE A 77 14.38 10.20 5.47
CA PHE A 77 13.29 9.29 5.16
C PHE A 77 12.02 10.07 4.88
N GLU A 78 11.35 9.76 3.77
CA GLU A 78 10.11 10.39 3.34
C GLU A 78 9.05 9.33 3.02
N LEU A 79 7.82 9.49 3.55
CA LEU A 79 6.66 8.71 3.12
C LEU A 79 6.06 9.37 1.88
N THR A 80 5.93 8.60 0.80
CA THR A 80 5.46 9.13 -0.48
C THR A 80 4.52 8.17 -1.20
N ASP A 81 3.62 8.70 -2.02
CA ASP A 81 2.77 7.88 -2.88
C ASP A 81 3.65 7.19 -3.91
N MET A 82 3.70 5.86 -3.83
CA MET A 82 4.58 5.05 -4.65
C MET A 82 4.20 5.07 -6.13
N LYS A 83 2.89 5.11 -6.43
CA LYS A 83 2.39 5.16 -7.81
C LYS A 83 2.70 6.51 -8.42
N LYS A 84 2.48 7.59 -7.67
CA LYS A 84 2.82 8.95 -8.11
C LYS A 84 4.32 9.11 -8.37
N LEU A 85 5.16 8.62 -7.45
CA LEU A 85 6.62 8.71 -7.61
C LEU A 85 7.10 7.99 -8.88
N ALA A 86 6.52 6.82 -9.20
CA ALA A 86 6.81 6.12 -10.44
C ALA A 86 6.30 6.88 -11.68
N GLN A 87 5.10 7.45 -11.61
CA GLN A 87 4.51 8.25 -12.70
C GLN A 87 5.32 9.51 -13.00
N ASP A 88 5.74 10.25 -11.97
CA ASP A 88 6.55 11.46 -12.11
C ASP A 88 7.88 11.15 -12.83
N TYR A 89 8.55 10.05 -12.44
CA TYR A 89 9.76 9.59 -13.13
C TYR A 89 9.50 9.19 -14.59
N ALA A 90 8.43 8.43 -14.86
CA ALA A 90 8.05 8.02 -16.21
C ALA A 90 7.73 9.23 -17.11
N ASN A 91 7.25 10.33 -16.53
CA ASN A 91 6.98 11.60 -17.21
C ASN A 91 8.24 12.48 -17.37
N GLY A 92 9.40 12.02 -16.91
CA GLY A 92 10.70 12.69 -17.10
C GLY A 92 11.24 13.42 -15.87
N ASP A 93 10.53 13.41 -14.72
CA ASP A 93 11.08 13.96 -13.49
C ASP A 93 12.06 12.98 -12.83
N THR A 94 13.34 13.15 -13.14
CA THR A 94 14.42 12.36 -12.54
C THR A 94 15.04 13.02 -11.31
N SER A 95 14.47 14.10 -10.78
CA SER A 95 15.05 14.87 -9.66
C SER A 95 14.96 14.15 -8.33
N ARG A 96 13.95 13.30 -8.16
CA ARG A 96 13.63 12.62 -6.90
C ARG A 96 14.24 11.23 -6.77
N ILE A 97 14.27 10.48 -7.87
CA ILE A 97 14.71 9.08 -7.86
C ILE A 97 15.56 8.72 -9.07
N SER A 98 16.48 7.78 -8.85
CA SER A 98 17.31 7.20 -9.90
C SER A 98 16.54 6.16 -10.71
N ARG A 99 17.06 5.79 -11.90
CA ARG A 99 16.52 4.67 -12.69
C ARG A 99 16.44 3.37 -11.90
N LYS A 100 17.49 3.07 -11.11
CA LYS A 100 17.54 1.87 -10.25
C LYS A 100 16.42 1.89 -9.21
N THR A 101 16.14 3.04 -8.62
CA THR A 101 15.06 3.20 -7.64
C THR A 101 13.70 3.04 -8.32
N TYR A 102 13.52 3.62 -9.50
CA TYR A 102 12.31 3.44 -10.32
C TYR A 102 12.04 1.96 -10.64
N ASP A 103 13.02 1.24 -11.19
CA ASP A 103 12.87 -0.18 -11.54
C ASP A 103 12.52 -1.02 -10.28
N SER A 104 13.10 -0.68 -9.13
CA SER A 104 12.77 -1.29 -7.83
C SER A 104 11.33 -0.99 -7.40
N ILE A 105 10.87 0.25 -7.56
CA ILE A 105 9.49 0.65 -7.26
C ILE A 105 8.49 -0.13 -8.14
N ILE A 106 8.75 -0.27 -9.44
CA ILE A 106 7.87 -1.03 -10.33
C ILE A 106 7.75 -2.50 -9.88
N SER A 107 8.89 -3.17 -9.64
CA SER A 107 8.89 -4.55 -9.17
C SER A 107 8.16 -4.71 -7.82
N LYS A 108 8.30 -3.74 -6.91
CA LYS A 108 7.61 -3.74 -5.62
C LYS A 108 6.12 -3.49 -5.74
N LEU A 109 5.67 -2.63 -6.65
CA LEU A 109 4.26 -2.42 -6.94
C LEU A 109 3.61 -3.70 -7.48
N GLU A 110 4.29 -4.39 -8.40
CA GLU A 110 3.84 -5.69 -8.91
C GLU A 110 3.76 -6.72 -7.79
N LYS A 111 4.79 -6.80 -6.93
CA LYS A 111 4.80 -7.71 -5.79
C LYS A 111 3.68 -7.40 -4.81
N LEU A 112 3.50 -6.13 -4.45
CA LEU A 112 2.42 -5.68 -3.57
C LEU A 112 1.06 -6.05 -4.13
N GLN A 113 0.81 -5.79 -5.42
CA GLN A 113 -0.42 -6.17 -6.09
C GLN A 113 -0.63 -7.69 -6.02
N SER A 114 0.42 -8.49 -6.23
CA SER A 114 0.31 -9.95 -6.13
C SER A 114 0.04 -10.44 -4.71
N THR A 115 0.57 -9.77 -3.69
CA THR A 115 0.37 -10.13 -2.28
C THR A 115 -1.04 -9.77 -1.82
N VAL A 116 -1.48 -8.54 -2.05
CA VAL A 116 -2.79 -8.07 -1.56
C VAL A 116 -3.97 -8.62 -2.33
N ASN A 117 -3.75 -9.14 -3.55
CA ASN A 117 -4.79 -9.81 -4.34
C ASN A 117 -4.50 -11.30 -4.53
N SER A 118 -3.60 -11.89 -3.74
CA SER A 118 -3.41 -13.33 -3.77
C SER A 118 -4.69 -13.99 -3.28
N LYS A 119 -5.40 -14.63 -4.20
CA LYS A 119 -6.37 -15.68 -3.89
C LYS A 119 -5.64 -17.00 -3.73
#